data_AF-A0A0R3L3V6-F1
#
_entry.id   AF-A0A0R3L3V6-F1
#
_cell.length_a   1.000
_cell.length_b   1.000
_cell.length_c   1.000
_cell.angle_alpha   90.00
_cell.angle_beta   90.00
_cell.angle_gamma   90.00
#
_symmetry.space_group_name_H-M   'P 1'
#
loop_
_entity.id
_entity.type
_entity.pdbx_description
1 polymer ?
#
loop_
_entity_poly.entity_id
_entity_poly.type
_entity_poly.pdbx_seq_one_letter_code
_entity_poly.pdbx_strand_id
1 'polypeptide(L)'
;MSKLWLALCAIVVWQIGSWTFAPASPPKTPQGDGRAFGPNEKYLVEGREKQRQSAITAFDMPWGSRCSGNDRKQFISGIDHYYYHRQRQTESYPESYGKAGADYIATQWSKTDDQRIERLTQEAYSKGYLKPSDFSGVAAKIVAAVVKNERVTGNGCKG
;
A
#
# COMPACT_ATOMS: atom_id res chain seq x y z
N MET A 1 -38.45 8.97 39.25
CA MET A 1 -37.59 9.48 38.15
C MET A 1 -38.28 10.67 37.51
N SER A 2 -37.62 11.83 37.44
CA SER A 2 -38.20 13.06 36.88
C SER A 2 -38.32 12.96 35.36
N LYS A 3 -39.42 13.47 34.78
CA LYS A 3 -39.66 13.51 33.32
C LYS A 3 -38.53 14.19 32.54
N LEU A 4 -37.81 15.12 33.19
CA LEU A 4 -36.62 15.78 32.64
C LEU A 4 -35.43 14.83 32.41
N TRP A 5 -35.27 13.81 33.25
CA TRP A 5 -34.16 12.85 33.15
C TRP A 5 -34.37 11.88 32.00
N LEU A 6 -35.62 11.43 31.80
CA LEU A 6 -36.00 10.60 30.65
C LEU A 6 -35.84 11.36 29.32
N ALA A 7 -36.18 12.66 29.28
CA ALA A 7 -35.98 13.49 28.10
C ALA A 7 -34.49 13.68 27.74
N LEU A 8 -33.62 13.86 28.75
CA LEU A 8 -32.18 13.95 28.55
C LEU A 8 -31.59 12.62 28.03
N CYS A 9 -32.00 11.48 28.57
CA CYS A 9 -31.57 10.17 28.07
C CYS A 9 -31.99 9.95 26.60
N ALA A 10 -33.21 10.37 26.22
CA ALA A 10 -33.69 10.22 24.86
C ALA A 10 -32.88 11.05 23.84
N ILE A 11 -32.49 12.28 24.19
CA ILE A 11 -31.66 13.14 23.31
C ILE A 11 -30.26 12.54 23.13
N VAL A 12 -29.65 12.03 24.20
CA VAL A 12 -28.32 11.40 24.13
C VAL A 12 -28.36 10.13 23.27
N VAL A 13 -29.37 9.27 23.44
CA VAL A 13 -29.56 8.06 22.62
C VAL A 13 -29.82 8.41 21.16
N TRP A 14 -30.61 9.46 20.88
CA TRP A 14 -30.89 9.90 19.51
C TRP A 14 -29.65 10.47 18.82
N GLN A 15 -28.82 11.25 19.53
CA GLN A 15 -27.55 11.71 18.98
C GLN A 15 -26.61 10.53 18.70
N ILE A 16 -26.44 9.60 19.64
CA ILE A 16 -25.57 8.42 19.41
C ILE A 16 -26.08 7.58 18.24
N GLY A 17 -27.38 7.30 18.16
CA GLY A 17 -27.98 6.51 17.08
C GLY A 17 -27.80 7.16 15.70
N SER A 18 -27.85 8.49 15.62
CA SER A 18 -27.68 9.19 14.34
C SER A 18 -26.26 9.07 13.75
N TRP A 19 -25.23 8.89 14.59
CA TRP A 19 -23.86 8.66 14.13
C TRP A 19 -23.53 7.18 13.89
N THR A 20 -24.09 6.25 14.67
CA THR A 20 -23.79 4.82 14.50
C THR A 20 -24.47 4.19 13.28
N PHE A 21 -25.55 4.78 12.79
CA PHE A 21 -26.31 4.27 11.64
C PHE A 21 -26.27 5.19 10.41
N ALA A 22 -25.35 6.16 10.37
CA ALA A 22 -25.14 6.95 9.17
C ALA A 22 -24.69 6.02 8.02
N PRO A 23 -25.38 6.00 6.87
CA PRO A 23 -24.96 5.18 5.74
C PRO A 23 -23.60 5.64 5.24
N ALA A 24 -22.77 4.70 4.78
CA ALA A 24 -21.49 5.01 4.16
C ALA A 24 -21.71 6.00 3.00
N SER A 25 -20.87 7.03 2.93
CA SER A 25 -20.93 8.01 1.84
C SER A 25 -20.84 7.30 0.49
N PRO A 26 -21.69 7.68 -0.49
CA PRO A 26 -21.64 7.08 -1.81
C PRO A 26 -20.27 7.32 -2.47
N PRO A 27 -19.79 6.37 -3.29
CA PRO A 27 -18.55 6.56 -4.04
C PRO A 27 -18.61 7.81 -4.92
N LYS A 28 -17.48 8.50 -5.03
CA LYS A 28 -17.36 9.67 -5.91
C LYS A 28 -17.31 9.23 -7.36
N THR A 29 -17.99 9.96 -8.23
CA THR A 29 -17.94 9.72 -9.68
C THR A 29 -16.64 10.27 -10.27
N PRO A 30 -15.93 9.50 -11.12
CA PRO A 30 -14.75 10.02 -11.81
C PRO A 30 -15.05 11.19 -12.76
N GLN A 31 -14.18 12.21 -12.80
CA GLN A 31 -14.32 13.40 -13.67
C GLN A 31 -13.57 13.24 -15.01
N GLY A 32 -14.24 13.46 -16.15
CA GLY A 32 -13.71 13.15 -17.50
C GLY A 32 -12.62 14.08 -18.07
N ASP A 33 -12.12 15.07 -17.33
CA ASP A 33 -11.24 16.14 -17.82
C ASP A 33 -9.74 15.93 -17.49
N GLY A 34 -9.33 14.69 -17.20
CA GLY A 34 -7.98 14.36 -16.74
C GLY A 34 -7.80 14.42 -15.21
N ARG A 35 -8.87 14.75 -14.46
CA ARG A 35 -8.95 14.65 -12.98
C ARG A 35 -9.86 13.50 -12.54
N ALA A 36 -9.87 12.42 -13.32
CA ALA A 36 -10.78 11.29 -13.13
C ALA A 36 -10.84 10.80 -11.68
N PHE A 37 -9.74 10.82 -10.95
CA PHE A 37 -9.72 10.36 -9.55
C PHE A 37 -9.31 11.47 -8.57
N GLY A 38 -9.66 12.71 -8.91
CA GLY A 38 -9.49 13.91 -8.08
C GLY A 38 -8.46 14.91 -8.64
N PRO A 39 -8.43 16.14 -8.11
CA PRO A 39 -7.53 17.20 -8.59
C PRO A 39 -6.05 16.88 -8.41
N ASN A 40 -5.72 15.96 -7.49
CA ASN A 40 -4.36 15.56 -7.16
C ASN A 40 -3.86 14.36 -7.97
N GLU A 41 -4.68 13.76 -8.84
CA GLU A 41 -4.33 12.50 -9.51
C GLU A 41 -3.03 12.60 -10.32
N LYS A 42 -2.79 13.73 -11.00
CA LYS A 42 -1.53 13.96 -11.73
C LYS A 42 -0.29 13.82 -10.84
N TYR A 43 -0.34 14.30 -9.60
CA TYR A 43 0.76 14.20 -8.65
C TYR A 43 0.90 12.78 -8.11
N LEU A 44 -0.20 12.04 -8.01
CA LEU A 44 -0.19 10.63 -7.61
C LEU A 44 0.41 9.75 -8.71
N VAL A 45 0.12 10.02 -9.99
CA VAL A 45 0.77 9.36 -11.13
C VAL A 45 2.29 9.54 -11.07
N GLU A 46 2.77 10.79 -10.95
CA GLU A 46 4.20 11.07 -10.81
C GLU A 46 4.80 10.43 -9.54
N GLY A 47 4.04 10.44 -8.45
CA GLY A 47 4.41 9.79 -7.19
C GLY A 47 4.63 8.29 -7.35
N ARG A 48 3.76 7.60 -8.11
CA ARG A 48 3.91 6.17 -8.42
C ARG A 48 5.19 5.91 -9.21
N GLU A 49 5.51 6.72 -10.22
CA GLU A 49 6.76 6.56 -10.97
C GLU A 49 8.00 6.77 -10.09
N LYS A 50 7.98 7.77 -9.20
CA LYS A 50 9.07 7.97 -8.22
C LYS A 50 9.20 6.79 -7.26
N GLN A 51 8.08 6.20 -6.82
CA GLN A 51 8.08 5.02 -5.95
C GLN A 51 8.70 3.80 -6.65
N ARG A 52 8.35 3.58 -7.92
CA ARG A 52 8.99 2.52 -8.74
C ARG A 52 10.48 2.76 -8.90
N GLN A 53 10.87 3.96 -9.31
CA GLN A 53 12.27 4.30 -9.50
C GLN A 53 13.06 4.09 -8.21
N SER A 54 12.52 4.51 -7.06
CA SER A 54 13.18 4.30 -5.77
C SER A 54 13.37 2.82 -5.43
N ALA A 55 12.38 1.97 -5.73
CA ALA A 55 12.49 0.53 -5.50
C ALA A 55 13.51 -0.11 -6.45
N ILE A 56 13.51 0.29 -7.73
CA ILE A 56 14.49 -0.19 -8.72
C ILE A 56 15.91 0.23 -8.30
N THR A 57 16.11 1.49 -7.90
CA THR A 57 17.41 1.96 -7.40
C THR A 57 17.87 1.16 -6.17
N ALA A 58 16.95 0.78 -5.27
CA ALA A 58 17.30 -0.11 -4.16
C ALA A 58 17.77 -1.49 -4.66
N PHE A 59 17.09 -2.06 -5.66
CA PHE A 59 17.52 -3.32 -6.29
C PHE A 59 18.79 -3.21 -7.14
N ASP A 60 19.22 -2.02 -7.54
CA ASP A 60 20.47 -1.80 -8.24
C ASP A 60 21.68 -1.68 -7.28
N MET A 61 21.45 -1.56 -5.96
CA MET A 61 22.52 -1.55 -4.96
C MET A 61 23.35 -2.84 -5.02
N PRO A 62 24.68 -2.81 -4.81
CA PRO A 62 25.51 -4.01 -4.78
C PRO A 62 24.98 -5.07 -3.81
N TRP A 63 24.94 -6.34 -4.21
CA TRP A 63 24.37 -7.40 -3.37
C TRP A 63 24.95 -7.46 -1.95
N GLY A 64 26.26 -7.29 -1.80
CA GLY A 64 26.92 -7.31 -0.49
C GLY A 64 26.51 -6.17 0.46
N SER A 65 26.14 -5.00 -0.07
CA SER A 65 25.73 -3.86 0.78
C SER A 65 24.31 -4.00 1.35
N ARG A 66 23.51 -4.93 0.80
CA ARG A 66 22.11 -5.13 1.19
C ARG A 66 21.92 -5.83 2.53
N CYS A 67 22.98 -6.19 3.24
CA CYS A 67 22.90 -7.07 4.42
C CYS A 67 23.13 -6.39 5.76
N SER A 68 23.83 -5.26 5.82
CA SER A 68 24.12 -4.59 7.09
C SER A 68 24.14 -3.06 6.98
N GLY A 69 24.14 -2.40 8.15
CA GLY A 69 24.34 -0.96 8.26
C GLY A 69 23.24 -0.10 7.63
N ASN A 70 23.64 1.08 7.16
CA ASN A 70 22.73 2.05 6.55
C ASN A 70 22.26 1.60 5.17
N ASP A 71 23.11 0.92 4.41
CA ASP A 71 22.77 0.42 3.07
C ASP A 71 21.65 -0.62 3.12
N ARG A 72 21.67 -1.51 4.12
CA ARG A 72 20.55 -2.41 4.42
C ARG A 72 19.24 -1.66 4.67
N LYS A 73 19.30 -0.63 5.51
CA LYS A 73 18.11 0.17 5.85
C LYS A 73 17.56 0.88 4.61
N GLN A 74 18.44 1.44 3.78
CA GLN A 74 18.06 2.09 2.53
C GLN A 74 17.44 1.09 1.54
N PHE A 75 18.06 -0.09 1.41
CA PHE A 75 17.54 -1.16 0.56
C PHE A 75 16.12 -1.58 0.97
N ILE A 76 15.91 -1.86 2.26
CA ILE A 76 14.57 -2.24 2.75
C ILE A 76 13.59 -1.09 2.66
N SER A 77 13.99 0.13 3.02
CA SER A 77 13.11 1.31 2.98
C SER A 77 12.60 1.59 1.56
N GLY A 78 13.45 1.46 0.54
CA GLY A 78 13.04 1.68 -0.85
C GLY A 78 11.96 0.69 -1.30
N ILE A 79 12.08 -0.58 -0.90
CA ILE A 79 11.11 -1.64 -1.23
C ILE A 79 9.84 -1.50 -0.37
N ASP A 80 9.99 -1.23 0.92
CA ASP A 80 8.89 -1.02 1.87
C ASP A 80 8.00 0.13 1.42
N HIS A 81 8.59 1.26 1.03
CA HIS A 81 7.86 2.44 0.58
C HIS A 81 7.04 2.14 -0.69
N TYR A 82 7.60 1.39 -1.65
CA TYR A 82 6.86 0.97 -2.84
C TYR A 82 5.63 0.12 -2.49
N TYR A 83 5.80 -0.95 -1.70
CA TYR A 83 4.70 -1.84 -1.35
C TYR A 83 3.66 -1.19 -0.43
N TYR A 84 4.11 -0.30 0.47
CA TYR A 84 3.23 0.49 1.32
C TYR A 84 2.27 1.34 0.49
N HIS A 85 2.79 2.12 -0.46
CA HIS A 85 1.95 2.99 -1.30
C HIS A 85 1.08 2.20 -2.27
N ARG A 86 1.58 1.09 -2.82
CA ARG A 86 0.80 0.19 -3.66
C ARG A 86 -0.41 -0.36 -2.92
N GLN A 87 -0.22 -0.91 -1.71
CA GLN A 87 -1.35 -1.43 -0.92
C GLN A 87 -2.32 -0.30 -0.59
N ARG A 88 -1.81 0.81 -0.06
CA ARG A 88 -2.65 1.91 0.41
C ARG A 88 -3.54 2.47 -0.69
N GLN A 89 -3.02 2.63 -1.91
CA GLN A 89 -3.84 3.09 -3.03
C GLN A 89 -4.80 2.01 -3.53
N THR A 90 -4.37 0.74 -3.53
CA THR A 90 -5.24 -0.39 -3.88
C THR A 90 -6.45 -0.51 -2.94
N GLU A 91 -6.31 -0.13 -1.66
CA GLU A 91 -7.40 -0.07 -0.70
C GLU A 91 -8.24 1.21 -0.82
N SER A 92 -7.61 2.38 -0.95
CA SER A 92 -8.30 3.67 -0.85
C SER A 92 -9.08 4.07 -2.10
N TYR A 93 -8.65 3.64 -3.30
CA TYR A 93 -9.35 3.98 -4.54
C TYR A 93 -10.71 3.30 -4.65
N PRO A 94 -10.85 1.98 -4.39
CA PRO A 94 -12.16 1.34 -4.31
C PRO A 94 -13.06 1.97 -3.24
N GLU A 95 -12.50 2.32 -2.08
CA GLU A 95 -13.25 2.98 -1.00
C GLU A 95 -13.83 4.33 -1.47
N SER A 96 -13.04 5.12 -2.20
CA SER A 96 -13.43 6.46 -2.64
C SER A 96 -14.27 6.50 -3.91
N TYR A 97 -14.05 5.56 -4.85
CA TYR A 97 -14.55 5.63 -6.23
C TYR A 97 -15.20 4.32 -6.71
N GLY A 98 -15.39 3.35 -5.81
CA GLY A 98 -16.03 2.06 -6.11
C GLY A 98 -15.26 1.25 -7.16
N LYS A 99 -16.00 0.49 -7.98
CA LYS A 99 -15.42 -0.39 -9.00
C LYS A 99 -14.51 0.37 -9.99
N ALA A 100 -14.90 1.58 -10.40
CA ALA A 100 -14.11 2.38 -11.33
C ALA A 100 -12.73 2.74 -10.74
N GLY A 101 -12.68 3.08 -9.45
CA GLY A 101 -11.42 3.28 -8.73
C GLY A 101 -10.57 2.01 -8.65
N ALA A 102 -11.22 0.87 -8.35
CA ALA A 102 -10.55 -0.43 -8.28
C ALA A 102 -9.90 -0.82 -9.61
N ASP A 103 -10.64 -0.74 -10.71
CA ASP A 103 -10.16 -1.09 -12.04
C ASP A 103 -9.00 -0.15 -12.47
N TYR A 104 -9.14 1.15 -12.19
CA TYR A 104 -8.11 2.14 -12.49
C TYR A 104 -6.82 1.86 -11.72
N ILE A 105 -6.89 1.72 -10.40
CA ILE A 105 -5.69 1.57 -9.58
C ILE A 105 -5.01 0.23 -9.81
N ALA A 106 -5.77 -0.83 -10.10
CA ALA A 106 -5.24 -2.11 -10.54
C ALA A 106 -4.40 -1.95 -11.81
N THR A 107 -4.91 -1.22 -12.80
CA THR A 107 -4.18 -0.91 -14.05
C THR A 107 -2.92 -0.06 -13.77
N GLN A 108 -3.02 0.90 -12.86
CA GLN A 108 -1.88 1.75 -12.51
C GLN A 108 -0.75 0.97 -11.83
N TRP A 109 -1.01 -0.13 -11.14
CA TRP A 109 -0.01 -0.98 -10.44
C TRP A 109 0.28 -2.31 -11.14
N SER A 110 -0.02 -2.40 -12.43
CA SER A 110 0.28 -3.56 -13.27
C SER A 110 1.14 -3.18 -14.47
N LYS A 111 1.96 -2.13 -14.34
CA LYS A 111 2.93 -1.73 -15.36
C LYS A 111 4.12 -2.68 -15.39
N THR A 112 4.91 -2.62 -16.47
CA THR A 112 6.12 -3.43 -16.66
C THR A 112 7.10 -3.32 -15.48
N ASP A 113 7.28 -2.12 -14.93
CA ASP A 113 8.17 -1.91 -13.79
C ASP A 113 7.63 -2.55 -12.51
N ASP A 114 6.32 -2.63 -12.33
CA ASP A 114 5.71 -3.32 -11.17
C ASP A 114 6.03 -4.82 -11.24
N GLN A 115 5.91 -5.43 -12.43
CA GLN A 115 6.30 -6.82 -12.68
C GLN A 115 7.81 -7.04 -12.48
N ARG A 116 8.64 -6.09 -12.93
CA ARG A 116 10.10 -6.12 -12.69
C ARG A 116 10.41 -6.10 -11.20
N ILE A 117 9.78 -5.23 -10.42
CA ILE A 117 9.96 -5.12 -8.98
C ILE A 117 9.55 -6.41 -8.27
N GLU A 118 8.43 -7.04 -8.67
CA GLU A 118 8.01 -8.32 -8.11
C GLU A 118 9.04 -9.42 -8.36
N ARG A 119 9.53 -9.54 -9.60
CA ARG A 119 10.59 -10.51 -9.95
C ARG A 119 11.88 -10.26 -9.17
N LEU A 120 12.30 -9.00 -9.03
CA LEU A 120 13.50 -8.65 -8.25
C LEU A 120 13.30 -8.92 -6.75
N THR A 121 12.08 -8.75 -6.24
CA THR A 121 11.73 -9.10 -4.86
C THR A 121 11.84 -10.61 -4.64
N GLN A 122 11.31 -11.42 -5.57
CA GLN A 122 11.42 -12.88 -5.54
C GLN A 122 12.88 -13.35 -5.64
N GLU A 123 13.68 -12.72 -6.51
CA GLU A 123 15.10 -13.02 -6.66
C GLU A 123 15.88 -12.68 -5.38
N ALA A 124 15.65 -11.50 -4.80
CA ALA A 124 16.31 -11.11 -3.56
C ALA A 124 15.88 -11.99 -2.37
N TYR A 125 14.62 -12.42 -2.33
CA TYR A 125 14.13 -13.36 -1.34
C TYR A 125 14.78 -14.74 -1.48
N SER A 126 14.74 -15.32 -2.68
CA SER A 126 15.31 -16.65 -2.93
C SER A 126 16.81 -16.69 -2.64
N LYS A 127 17.54 -15.62 -2.93
CA LYS A 127 18.96 -15.49 -2.60
C LYS A 127 19.25 -15.19 -1.11
N GLY A 128 18.23 -14.95 -0.29
CA GLY A 128 18.37 -14.71 1.14
C GLY A 128 18.81 -13.29 1.53
N TYR A 129 18.49 -12.29 0.69
CA TYR A 129 18.77 -10.86 0.95
C TYR A 129 17.58 -10.10 1.55
N LEU A 130 16.39 -10.68 1.50
CA LEU A 130 15.21 -10.17 2.20
C LEU A 130 14.30 -11.30 2.65
N LYS A 131 13.45 -11.01 3.62
CA LYS A 131 12.36 -11.86 4.13
C LYS A 131 11.16 -10.97 4.46
N PRO A 132 9.93 -11.50 4.43
CA PRO A 132 8.74 -10.69 4.74
C PRO A 132 8.79 -9.97 6.09
N SER A 133 9.48 -10.53 7.08
CA SER A 133 9.63 -9.91 8.42
C SER A 133 10.64 -8.75 8.47
N ASP A 134 11.32 -8.43 7.37
CA ASP A 134 12.12 -7.20 7.26
C ASP A 134 11.24 -5.96 7.04
N PHE A 135 9.99 -6.16 6.64
CA PHE A 135 9.03 -5.12 6.32
C PHE A 135 8.02 -4.96 7.45
N SER A 136 7.35 -3.81 7.49
CA SER A 136 6.34 -3.54 8.52
C SER A 136 4.93 -3.38 7.92
N GLY A 137 3.92 -3.64 8.76
CA GLY A 137 2.52 -3.36 8.43
C GLY A 137 2.03 -4.01 7.13
N VAL A 138 1.54 -3.18 6.22
CA VAL A 138 0.94 -3.61 4.95
C VAL A 138 1.96 -4.13 3.94
N ALA A 139 3.19 -3.60 3.94
CA ALA A 139 4.23 -4.00 2.99
C ALA A 139 4.64 -5.46 3.23
N ALA A 140 4.77 -5.88 4.49
CA ALA A 140 5.08 -7.26 4.86
C ALA A 140 4.09 -8.27 4.28
N LYS A 141 2.79 -7.94 4.27
CA LYS A 141 1.73 -8.80 3.73
C LYS A 141 1.84 -8.96 2.22
N ILE A 142 2.06 -7.87 1.48
CA ILE A 142 2.25 -7.97 0.03
C ILE A 142 3.53 -8.75 -0.28
N VAL A 143 4.65 -8.43 0.38
CA VAL A 143 5.92 -9.14 0.12
C VAL A 143 5.75 -10.64 0.37
N ALA A 144 5.09 -11.03 1.47
CA ALA A 144 4.77 -12.43 1.73
C ALA A 144 3.95 -13.07 0.60
N ALA A 145 2.97 -12.36 0.05
CA ALA A 145 2.16 -12.85 -1.08
C ALA A 145 2.98 -12.97 -2.37
N VAL A 146 3.88 -12.01 -2.65
CA VAL A 146 4.76 -12.01 -3.83
C VAL A 146 5.74 -13.19 -3.80
N VAL A 147 6.27 -13.54 -2.63
CA VAL A 147 7.29 -14.59 -2.47
C VAL A 147 6.72 -15.94 -2.02
N LYS A 148 5.39 -16.08 -1.91
CA LYS A 148 4.74 -17.27 -1.31
C LYS A 148 5.12 -18.62 -1.94
N ASN A 149 5.47 -18.61 -3.22
CA ASN A 149 5.84 -19.79 -3.99
C ASN A 149 7.37 -19.92 -4.17
N GLU A 150 8.14 -18.97 -3.65
CA GLU A 150 9.59 -18.97 -3.75
C GLU A 150 10.22 -19.76 -2.61
N ARG A 151 11.35 -20.40 -2.89
CA ARG A 151 12.17 -21.05 -1.86
C ARG A 151 13.47 -20.28 -1.68
N VAL A 152 13.89 -20.14 -0.43
CA VAL A 152 15.22 -19.59 -0.12
C VAL A 152 16.27 -20.64 -0.47
N THR A 153 17.09 -20.35 -1.47
CA THR A 153 18.19 -21.19 -1.97
C THR A 153 19.55 -20.60 -1.63
N GLY A 154 19.63 -19.29 -1.37
CA GLY A 154 20.86 -18.59 -1.03
C GLY A 154 20.99 -18.25 0.46
N ASN A 155 22.22 -17.89 0.85
CA ASN A 155 22.58 -17.44 2.20
C ASN A 155 23.06 -15.97 2.20
N GLY A 156 22.52 -15.13 1.32
CA GLY A 156 23.03 -13.79 0.99
C GLY A 156 23.40 -12.92 2.19
N CYS A 157 22.55 -12.87 3.22
CA CYS A 157 22.80 -12.12 4.45
C CYS A 157 23.07 -12.97 5.69
N LYS A 158 23.55 -14.21 5.53
CA LYS A 158 23.99 -15.07 6.67
C LYS A 158 25.51 -15.06 6.90
N GLY A 159 26.23 -14.13 6.28
CA GLY A 159 27.66 -13.91 6.48
C GLY A 159 27.97 -13.01 7.66
#